data_AF-A0A432QJ50-F1
#
_entry.id   AF-A0A432QJ50-F1
#
_cell.length_a   1.000
_cell.length_b   1.000
_cell.length_c   1.000
_cell.angle_alpha   90.00
_cell.angle_beta   90.00
_cell.angle_gamma   90.00
#
_symmetry.space_group_name_H-M   'P 1'
#
loop_
_entity.id
_entity.type
_entity.pdbx_description
1 polymer ?
#
loop_
_entity_poly.entity_id
_entity_poly.type
_entity_poly.pdbx_seq_one_letter_code
_entity_poly.pdbx_strand_id
1 'polypeptide(L)'
;MIHMERPEPEQSSRTKKGSLIPIFLVSLFLCAALTGLWLFLAPTSPLKRSTSRQEQVGQAMGKPSASPAPSQKAAASTDSGRAENIATPPVVDQIEPPAGETTPAARQPGEKDQRCKALAARLHGFFSLLDKEEYFQQFQVGLPAQQYFLTLAKKLLSNPPVVARETDDLYTMLKNMAHFFRVIGGRNITIIKTILDRERDTVEDVAADLYQWTTGPECDEPEFSFHASIDQLYEYAGFFLNSISGRSYLFRRDSRSRLLVNYYAILLVNEANEEGDNRYGIDLRALIPRAIDDIEHSNQLIYKEKYLDTLYGLMEKYPQKTKISRSGVPNESGLEWKKADPPVRKAGSLHQG
;
A
#
# COMPACT_ATOMS: atom_id res chain seq x y z
N MET A 1 72.56 84.93 -7.40
CA MET A 1 71.78 84.72 -6.17
C MET A 1 71.26 83.29 -6.18
N ILE A 2 71.83 82.48 -5.29
CA ILE A 2 71.33 81.25 -4.61
C ILE A 2 70.69 80.13 -5.46
N HIS A 3 71.44 79.02 -5.55
CA HIS A 3 71.07 77.60 -5.49
C HIS A 3 69.60 77.17 -5.67
N MET A 4 69.39 76.16 -6.53
CA MET A 4 69.01 74.81 -6.05
C MET A 4 69.16 73.75 -7.16
N GLU A 5 69.75 72.63 -6.79
CA GLU A 5 69.99 71.42 -7.59
C GLU A 5 69.13 70.27 -7.02
N ARG A 6 68.74 69.29 -7.87
CA ARG A 6 68.03 67.99 -7.66
C ARG A 6 66.52 67.91 -7.99
N PRO A 7 65.97 66.69 -8.21
CA PRO A 7 66.52 65.47 -8.84
C PRO A 7 65.56 64.82 -9.87
N GLU A 8 66.06 63.86 -10.67
CA GLU A 8 65.23 62.95 -11.49
C GLU A 8 64.33 62.04 -10.63
N PRO A 9 63.20 61.57 -11.18
CA PRO A 9 62.66 60.28 -10.80
C PRO A 9 62.42 59.31 -11.98
N GLU A 10 63.03 58.14 -11.76
CA GLU A 10 62.78 56.76 -12.22
C GLU A 10 61.56 56.44 -13.10
N GLN A 11 61.87 55.69 -14.18
CA GLN A 11 60.97 54.82 -14.93
C GLN A 11 60.60 53.57 -14.10
N SER A 12 59.31 53.24 -14.02
CA SER A 12 58.86 51.89 -13.62
C SER A 12 58.06 51.21 -14.73
N SER A 13 58.53 50.03 -15.12
CA SER A 13 57.96 49.16 -16.14
C SER A 13 56.81 48.31 -15.58
N ARG A 14 55.60 48.45 -16.14
CA ARG A 14 54.47 47.53 -15.91
C ARG A 14 54.50 46.39 -16.94
N THR A 15 54.83 45.18 -16.48
CA THR A 15 54.69 43.94 -17.22
C THR A 15 53.24 43.46 -17.26
N LYS A 16 52.73 43.16 -18.46
CA LYS A 16 51.39 42.60 -18.71
C LYS A 16 51.35 41.13 -18.29
N LYS A 17 50.51 40.79 -17.31
CA LYS A 17 50.11 39.40 -16.99
C LYS A 17 48.99 38.96 -17.95
N GLY A 18 49.27 38.01 -18.84
CA GLY A 18 48.28 37.36 -19.69
C GLY A 18 47.32 36.51 -18.85
N SER A 19 46.02 36.69 -19.06
CA SER A 19 44.95 35.96 -18.35
C SER A 19 44.77 34.56 -18.96
N LEU A 20 45.01 33.52 -18.16
CA LEU A 20 44.82 32.10 -18.51
C LEU A 20 43.37 31.60 -18.33
N ILE A 21 42.46 32.50 -17.96
CA ILE A 21 41.04 32.20 -17.71
C ILE A 21 40.28 31.67 -18.94
N PRO A 22 40.51 32.11 -20.20
CA PRO A 22 39.72 31.62 -21.32
C PRO A 22 40.06 30.18 -21.73
N ILE A 23 41.27 29.69 -21.42
CA ILE A 23 41.70 28.33 -21.80
C ILE A 23 41.01 27.28 -20.90
N PHE A 24 40.87 27.56 -19.60
CA PHE A 24 40.19 26.67 -18.66
C PHE A 24 38.69 26.52 -18.94
N LEU A 25 38.02 27.60 -19.36
CA LEU A 25 36.58 27.55 -19.68
C LEU A 25 36.32 26.73 -20.94
N VAL A 26 37.19 26.83 -21.95
CA VAL A 26 37.08 26.04 -23.19
C VAL A 26 37.35 24.56 -22.92
N SER A 27 38.33 24.20 -22.07
CA SER A 27 38.59 22.80 -21.73
C SER A 27 37.47 22.16 -20.93
N LEU A 28 36.87 22.90 -19.99
CA LEU A 28 35.73 22.42 -19.20
C LEU A 28 34.52 22.10 -20.10
N PHE A 29 34.25 22.97 -21.07
CA PHE A 29 33.13 22.80 -22.00
C PHE A 29 33.33 21.60 -22.94
N LEU A 30 34.55 21.40 -23.43
CA LEU A 30 34.92 20.23 -24.25
C LEU A 30 34.77 18.92 -23.45
N CYS A 31 35.22 18.89 -22.20
CA CYS A 31 35.05 17.71 -21.34
C CYS A 31 33.58 17.38 -21.08
N ALA A 32 32.73 18.39 -20.83
CA ALA A 32 31.30 18.18 -20.63
C ALA A 32 30.58 17.70 -21.90
N ALA A 33 30.98 18.18 -23.08
CA ALA A 33 30.40 17.73 -24.35
C ALA A 33 30.79 16.27 -24.66
N LEU A 34 32.04 15.89 -24.39
CA LEU A 34 32.53 14.53 -24.60
C LEU A 34 31.90 13.52 -23.63
N THR A 35 31.67 13.89 -22.36
CA THR A 35 30.98 13.00 -21.41
C THR A 35 29.50 12.83 -21.74
N GLY A 36 28.83 13.89 -22.19
CA GLY A 36 27.45 13.81 -22.68
C GLY A 36 27.30 12.92 -23.91
N LEU A 37 28.23 13.02 -24.87
CA LEU A 37 28.22 12.21 -26.08
C LEU A 37 28.52 10.72 -25.78
N TRP A 38 29.40 10.43 -24.82
CA TRP A 38 29.68 9.05 -24.38
C TRP A 38 28.47 8.41 -23.72
N LEU A 39 27.74 9.14 -22.86
CA LEU A 39 26.50 8.63 -22.25
C LEU A 39 25.38 8.37 -23.26
N PHE A 40 25.34 9.13 -24.37
CA PHE A 40 24.29 8.99 -25.38
C PHE A 40 24.59 7.91 -26.43
N LEU A 41 25.87 7.65 -26.72
CA LEU A 41 26.29 6.65 -27.71
C LEU A 41 26.74 5.32 -27.11
N ALA A 42 26.90 5.22 -25.78
CA ALA A 42 27.24 3.96 -25.14
C ALA A 42 26.09 2.95 -25.34
N PRO A 43 26.31 1.83 -26.05
CA PRO A 43 25.30 0.81 -26.24
C PRO A 43 24.95 0.23 -24.87
N THR A 44 23.68 0.34 -24.49
CA THR A 44 23.15 -0.31 -23.28
C THR A 44 23.26 -1.82 -23.47
N SER A 45 24.32 -2.41 -22.96
CA SER A 45 24.49 -3.86 -22.91
C SER A 45 23.30 -4.45 -22.14
N PRO A 46 22.48 -5.33 -22.76
CA PRO A 46 21.43 -6.00 -22.02
C PRO A 46 22.06 -6.93 -20.98
N LEU A 47 21.70 -6.74 -19.70
CA LEU A 47 22.00 -7.70 -18.65
C LEU A 47 21.44 -9.06 -19.08
N LYS A 48 22.33 -10.06 -19.21
CA LYS A 48 22.00 -11.47 -19.44
C LYS A 48 21.07 -11.94 -18.31
N ARG A 49 19.79 -12.06 -18.61
CA ARG A 49 18.82 -12.80 -17.80
C ARG A 49 19.01 -14.28 -18.09
N SER A 50 19.34 -15.05 -17.05
CA SER A 50 19.43 -16.50 -17.07
C SER A 50 18.07 -17.09 -17.45
N THR A 51 17.94 -17.49 -18.71
CA THR A 51 16.88 -18.35 -19.22
C THR A 51 17.25 -19.80 -18.92
N SER A 52 16.56 -20.41 -17.97
CA SER A 52 16.57 -21.86 -17.81
C SER A 52 15.24 -22.29 -17.21
N ARG A 53 14.18 -22.36 -18.04
CA ARG A 53 13.09 -23.34 -17.95
C ARG A 53 12.04 -23.12 -19.06
N GLN A 54 12.33 -23.55 -20.28
CA GLN A 54 11.28 -23.96 -21.23
C GLN A 54 11.91 -24.67 -22.42
N GLU A 55 12.15 -25.97 -22.29
CA GLU A 55 12.19 -26.87 -23.44
C GLU A 55 11.87 -28.28 -22.96
N GLN A 56 10.59 -28.62 -23.03
CA GLN A 56 10.03 -29.94 -23.30
C GLN A 56 8.56 -29.90 -22.87
N VAL A 57 7.68 -29.81 -23.85
CA VAL A 57 6.54 -30.70 -24.08
C VAL A 57 5.82 -30.11 -25.29
N GLY A 58 6.15 -30.66 -26.45
CA GLY A 58 5.38 -30.54 -27.68
C GLY A 58 5.05 -31.96 -28.15
N GLN A 59 3.77 -32.18 -28.40
CA GLN A 59 3.16 -33.24 -29.23
C GLN A 59 3.06 -34.66 -28.63
N ALA A 60 1.81 -35.09 -28.39
CA ALA A 60 1.10 -35.95 -29.34
C ALA A 60 -0.39 -36.11 -28.97
N MET A 61 -1.25 -35.98 -29.98
CA MET A 61 -2.68 -36.30 -29.97
C MET A 61 -2.92 -37.82 -29.82
N GLY A 62 -4.06 -38.22 -29.25
CA GLY A 62 -4.60 -39.58 -29.41
C GLY A 62 -5.73 -39.93 -28.45
N LYS A 63 -6.90 -40.28 -29.01
CA LYS A 63 -8.20 -40.56 -28.36
C LYS A 63 -8.30 -42.05 -27.88
N PRO A 64 -9.43 -42.55 -27.36
CA PRO A 64 -9.55 -43.22 -26.06
C PRO A 64 -9.72 -44.75 -26.13
N SER A 65 -9.48 -45.50 -25.06
CA SER A 65 -10.18 -46.79 -24.83
C SER A 65 -10.05 -47.36 -23.41
N ALA A 66 -11.23 -47.76 -22.90
CA ALA A 66 -11.62 -48.77 -21.93
C ALA A 66 -10.63 -49.46 -20.94
N SER A 67 -11.14 -49.57 -19.71
CA SER A 67 -10.94 -50.60 -18.64
C SER A 67 -10.70 -52.04 -19.16
N PRO A 68 -10.11 -52.99 -18.38
CA PRO A 68 -10.59 -53.39 -17.04
C PRO A 68 -9.55 -53.88 -16.00
N ALA A 69 -10.06 -54.12 -14.78
CA ALA A 69 -9.46 -54.74 -13.59
C ALA A 69 -8.95 -56.20 -13.82
N PRO A 70 -8.24 -56.91 -12.90
CA PRO A 70 -8.78 -57.33 -11.58
C PRO A 70 -7.80 -57.60 -10.39
N SER A 71 -8.38 -57.52 -9.18
CA SER A 71 -8.27 -58.36 -7.96
C SER A 71 -7.00 -59.12 -7.52
N GLN A 72 -6.69 -59.03 -6.20
CA GLN A 72 -6.33 -60.12 -5.26
C GLN A 72 -6.34 -59.56 -3.80
N LYS A 73 -7.18 -60.02 -2.85
CA LYS A 73 -7.02 -61.14 -1.86
C LYS A 73 -5.70 -61.08 -1.05
N ALA A 74 -5.60 -61.33 0.27
CA ALA A 74 -6.50 -61.69 1.39
C ALA A 74 -5.67 -61.71 2.71
N ALA A 75 -6.38 -61.91 3.84
CA ALA A 75 -5.97 -62.43 5.16
C ALA A 75 -5.44 -61.45 6.23
N ALA A 76 -5.63 -61.63 7.54
CA ALA A 76 -6.68 -62.18 8.43
C ALA A 76 -6.08 -62.18 9.86
N SER A 77 -6.81 -61.74 10.89
CA SER A 77 -6.78 -62.27 12.28
C SER A 77 -7.63 -61.40 13.23
N THR A 78 -8.77 -61.89 13.79
CA THR A 78 -8.98 -62.45 15.17
C THR A 78 -8.93 -61.35 16.25
N ASP A 79 -9.78 -61.20 17.29
CA ASP A 79 -10.98 -61.86 17.84
C ASP A 79 -11.41 -61.04 19.09
N SER A 80 -12.61 -61.32 19.61
CA SER A 80 -13.17 -60.95 20.93
C SER A 80 -13.55 -59.48 21.16
N GLY A 81 -14.76 -59.12 21.57
CA GLY A 81 -15.90 -59.87 22.07
C GLY A 81 -16.71 -58.97 23.02
N ARG A 82 -18.01 -59.27 23.13
CA ARG A 82 -18.98 -58.85 24.17
C ARG A 82 -19.93 -57.68 23.85
N ALA A 83 -21.20 -58.08 23.69
CA ALA A 83 -22.40 -57.26 23.63
C ALA A 83 -22.95 -57.01 25.05
N GLU A 84 -23.62 -55.86 25.25
CA GLU A 84 -24.78 -55.78 26.15
C GLU A 84 -25.70 -54.59 25.80
N ASN A 85 -26.68 -54.91 24.95
CA ASN A 85 -28.09 -54.57 24.94
C ASN A 85 -28.75 -53.66 26.03
N ILE A 86 -29.66 -52.79 25.54
CA ILE A 86 -31.04 -52.47 26.03
C ILE A 86 -31.35 -51.06 26.62
N ALA A 87 -32.31 -50.42 25.91
CA ALA A 87 -33.44 -49.55 26.32
C ALA A 87 -33.30 -48.04 26.68
N THR A 88 -33.81 -47.20 25.77
CA THR A 88 -34.71 -46.03 26.00
C THR A 88 -36.11 -46.45 26.49
N PRO A 89 -37.07 -45.57 26.90
CA PRO A 89 -37.18 -44.07 27.04
C PRO A 89 -37.80 -43.68 28.45
N PRO A 90 -38.51 -42.54 28.77
CA PRO A 90 -39.00 -41.38 28.00
C PRO A 90 -38.93 -39.96 28.63
N VAL A 91 -39.42 -39.02 27.81
CA VAL A 91 -39.82 -37.60 27.93
C VAL A 91 -40.60 -37.20 29.20
N VAL A 92 -40.33 -36.01 29.76
CA VAL A 92 -41.34 -35.09 30.35
C VAL A 92 -40.92 -33.62 30.15
N ASP A 93 -41.89 -32.81 29.70
CA ASP A 93 -41.94 -31.34 29.53
C ASP A 93 -41.60 -30.52 30.79
N GLN A 94 -40.98 -29.35 30.59
CA GLN A 94 -41.31 -28.14 31.37
C GLN A 94 -41.29 -26.88 30.48
N ILE A 95 -42.31 -26.05 30.67
CA ILE A 95 -42.68 -24.85 29.92
C ILE A 95 -42.39 -23.59 30.78
N GLU A 96 -41.84 -22.54 30.13
CA GLU A 96 -41.90 -21.07 30.42
C GLU A 96 -41.10 -20.40 31.57
N PRO A 97 -40.90 -19.04 31.57
CA PRO A 97 -40.75 -18.03 30.49
C PRO A 97 -39.62 -16.98 30.80
N PRO A 98 -39.64 -15.70 30.37
CA PRO A 98 -39.02 -15.17 29.15
C PRO A 98 -37.97 -14.03 29.37
N ALA A 99 -37.34 -13.61 28.27
CA ALA A 99 -36.82 -12.27 28.00
C ALA A 99 -35.95 -11.59 29.10
N GLY A 100 -34.66 -11.95 29.13
CA GLY A 100 -33.61 -11.10 29.71
C GLY A 100 -33.04 -10.18 28.64
N GLU A 101 -33.16 -8.88 28.86
CA GLU A 101 -32.51 -7.79 28.13
C GLU A 101 -31.02 -8.10 27.95
N THR A 102 -30.56 -8.15 26.69
CA THR A 102 -29.12 -8.15 26.38
C THR A 102 -28.61 -6.73 26.54
N THR A 103 -28.27 -6.38 27.78
CA THR A 103 -27.44 -5.22 28.08
C THR A 103 -26.12 -5.36 27.31
N PRO A 104 -25.65 -4.34 26.58
CA PRO A 104 -24.38 -4.39 25.88
C PRO A 104 -23.26 -4.65 26.89
N ALA A 105 -22.49 -5.72 26.68
CA ALA A 105 -21.28 -5.97 27.44
C ALA A 105 -20.39 -4.73 27.38
N ALA A 106 -20.19 -4.10 28.54
CA ALA A 106 -19.22 -3.04 28.72
C ALA A 106 -17.84 -3.57 28.30
N ARG A 107 -17.27 -3.01 27.22
CA ARG A 107 -15.90 -3.30 26.77
C ARG A 107 -14.95 -3.04 27.95
N GLN A 108 -14.17 -4.05 28.33
CA GLN A 108 -13.33 -3.95 29.52
C GLN A 108 -12.20 -2.95 29.27
N PRO A 109 -11.89 -2.04 30.21
CA PRO A 109 -10.82 -1.05 30.08
C PRO A 109 -9.45 -1.65 29.73
N GLY A 110 -9.17 -2.89 30.13
CA GLY A 110 -7.90 -3.57 29.85
C GLY A 110 -7.73 -4.05 28.40
N GLU A 111 -8.80 -4.21 27.63
CA GLU A 111 -8.74 -4.71 26.25
C GLU A 111 -8.19 -3.65 25.28
N LYS A 112 -8.57 -2.38 25.48
CA LYS A 112 -8.06 -1.25 24.67
C LYS A 112 -6.55 -1.13 24.83
N ASP A 113 -6.07 -1.09 26.07
CA ASP A 113 -4.64 -0.91 26.37
C ASP A 113 -3.81 -2.08 25.81
N GLN A 114 -4.31 -3.30 25.91
CA GLN A 114 -3.64 -4.47 25.32
C GLN A 114 -3.57 -4.38 23.78
N ARG A 115 -4.63 -3.91 23.13
CA ARG A 115 -4.65 -3.72 21.68
C ARG A 115 -3.66 -2.63 21.25
N CYS A 116 -3.62 -1.49 21.95
CA CYS A 116 -2.68 -0.40 21.67
C CYS A 116 -1.23 -0.88 21.80
N LYS A 117 -0.89 -1.55 22.91
CA LYS A 117 0.45 -2.16 23.13
C LYS A 117 0.84 -3.13 22.03
N ALA A 118 -0.07 -4.05 21.67
CA ALA A 118 0.21 -5.04 20.63
C ALA A 118 0.46 -4.37 19.27
N LEU A 119 -0.26 -3.29 18.97
CA LEU A 119 -0.10 -2.55 17.72
C LEU A 119 1.19 -1.74 17.69
N ALA A 120 1.50 -1.03 18.78
CA ALA A 120 2.76 -0.30 18.95
C ALA A 120 3.96 -1.24 18.80
N ALA A 121 3.92 -2.41 19.44
CA ALA A 121 4.98 -3.41 19.37
C ALA A 121 5.20 -3.93 17.94
N ARG A 122 4.14 -4.19 17.16
CA ARG A 122 4.27 -4.63 15.75
C ARG A 122 4.88 -3.55 14.87
N LEU A 123 4.39 -2.31 14.98
CA LEU A 123 4.91 -1.17 14.22
C LEU A 123 6.36 -0.87 14.59
N HIS A 124 6.68 -0.83 15.88
CA HIS A 124 8.04 -0.67 16.37
C HIS A 124 8.96 -1.81 15.90
N GLY A 125 8.47 -3.05 15.93
CA GLY A 125 9.18 -4.24 15.45
C GLY A 125 9.54 -4.14 13.97
N PHE A 126 8.62 -3.67 13.12
CA PHE A 126 8.89 -3.44 11.70
C PHE A 126 10.02 -2.42 11.48
N PHE A 127 9.96 -1.26 12.15
CA PHE A 127 11.03 -0.27 12.01
C PHE A 127 12.37 -0.76 12.59
N SER A 128 12.34 -1.50 13.68
CA SER A 128 13.54 -2.12 14.27
C SER A 128 14.16 -3.19 13.36
N LEU A 129 13.35 -3.84 12.52
CA LEU A 129 13.85 -4.72 11.46
C LEU A 129 14.56 -3.90 10.38
N LEU A 130 13.91 -2.83 9.88
CA LEU A 130 14.52 -1.95 8.86
C LEU A 130 15.89 -1.40 9.28
N ASP A 131 16.09 -1.07 10.55
CA ASP A 131 17.38 -0.59 11.07
C ASP A 131 18.52 -1.61 10.89
N LYS A 132 18.20 -2.91 10.77
CA LYS A 132 19.17 -4.01 10.60
C LYS A 132 19.41 -4.35 9.12
N GLU A 133 18.54 -3.90 8.23
CA GLU A 133 18.60 -4.25 6.82
C GLU A 133 19.68 -3.47 6.07
N GLU A 134 20.53 -4.18 5.32
CA GLU A 134 21.66 -3.59 4.56
C GLU A 134 21.16 -2.53 3.56
N TYR A 135 20.02 -2.80 2.91
CA TYR A 135 19.45 -1.90 1.92
C TYR A 135 18.90 -0.60 2.53
N PHE A 136 18.67 -0.54 3.84
CA PHE A 136 18.33 0.70 4.54
C PHE A 136 19.59 1.40 5.06
N GLN A 137 20.53 0.64 5.64
CA GLN A 137 21.79 1.17 6.18
C GLN A 137 22.65 1.88 5.12
N GLN A 138 22.65 1.39 3.87
CA GLN A 138 23.37 2.04 2.75
C GLN A 138 22.96 3.50 2.54
N PHE A 139 21.76 3.91 2.97
CA PHE A 139 21.30 5.28 2.82
C PHE A 139 21.85 6.22 3.88
N GLN A 140 22.51 5.74 4.94
CA GLN A 140 23.17 6.57 5.96
C GLN A 140 22.29 7.73 6.45
N VAL A 141 21.04 7.41 6.84
CA VAL A 141 20.05 8.42 7.25
C VAL A 141 20.35 9.07 8.60
N GLY A 142 21.23 8.45 9.41
CA GLY A 142 21.69 9.00 10.70
C GLY A 142 20.63 9.01 11.82
N LEU A 143 19.46 8.41 11.58
CA LEU A 143 18.36 8.27 12.52
C LEU A 143 17.84 6.84 12.49
N PRO A 144 17.30 6.31 13.60
CA PRO A 144 16.51 5.07 13.59
C PRO A 144 15.33 5.18 12.61
N ALA A 145 14.99 4.07 11.96
CA ALA A 145 14.00 4.01 10.89
C ALA A 145 12.66 4.60 11.33
N GLN A 146 12.19 4.24 12.53
CA GLN A 146 10.94 4.77 13.08
C GLN A 146 10.98 6.30 13.15
N GLN A 147 12.00 6.87 13.80
CA GLN A 147 12.12 8.31 13.94
C GLN A 147 12.24 9.00 12.58
N TYR A 148 12.98 8.40 11.66
CA TYR A 148 13.15 8.90 10.30
C TYR A 148 11.79 8.97 9.56
N PHE A 149 11.03 7.87 9.49
CA PHE A 149 9.74 7.84 8.80
C PHE A 149 8.67 8.68 9.48
N LEU A 150 8.61 8.70 10.81
CA LEU A 150 7.68 9.57 11.53
C LEU A 150 7.98 11.05 11.29
N THR A 151 9.24 11.43 11.12
CA THR A 151 9.62 12.80 10.72
C THR A 151 9.11 13.15 9.32
N LEU A 152 9.24 12.22 8.37
CA LEU A 152 8.71 12.40 7.01
C LEU A 152 7.18 12.48 7.00
N ALA A 153 6.50 11.61 7.75
CA ALA A 153 5.06 11.61 7.90
C ALA A 153 4.57 12.94 8.48
N LYS A 154 5.17 13.42 9.58
CA LYS A 154 4.87 14.74 10.17
C LYS A 154 5.05 15.86 9.14
N LYS A 155 6.14 15.83 8.36
CA LYS A 155 6.39 16.83 7.32
C LYS A 155 5.31 16.83 6.24
N LEU A 156 4.84 15.66 5.82
CA LEU A 156 3.74 15.50 4.87
C LEU A 156 2.42 16.01 5.45
N LEU A 157 2.07 15.63 6.69
CA LEU A 157 0.81 16.04 7.32
C LEU A 157 0.76 17.56 7.59
N SER A 158 1.90 18.19 7.87
CA SER A 158 2.01 19.65 8.00
C SER A 158 2.03 20.40 6.66
N ASN A 159 2.12 19.70 5.54
CA ASN A 159 2.13 20.28 4.20
C ASN A 159 1.20 19.46 3.29
N PRO A 160 -0.13 19.54 3.45
CA PRO A 160 -1.07 18.81 2.61
C PRO A 160 -1.07 19.34 1.17
N PRO A 161 -1.36 18.48 0.16
CA PRO A 161 -1.58 18.92 -1.21
C PRO A 161 -2.92 19.67 -1.35
N VAL A 162 -3.13 20.36 -2.47
CA VAL A 162 -4.42 21.01 -2.76
C VAL A 162 -5.38 19.96 -3.35
N VAL A 163 -6.54 19.73 -2.74
CA VAL A 163 -7.49 18.70 -3.22
C VAL A 163 -8.53 19.28 -4.18
N ALA A 164 -9.27 20.29 -3.74
CA ALA A 164 -10.30 20.94 -4.53
C ALA A 164 -9.71 22.04 -5.42
N ARG A 165 -10.31 22.26 -6.60
CA ARG A 165 -9.96 23.35 -7.52
C ARG A 165 -8.49 23.35 -7.96
N GLU A 166 -7.81 22.20 -7.95
CA GLU A 166 -6.41 22.13 -8.40
C GLU A 166 -6.22 22.47 -9.88
N THR A 167 -7.28 22.38 -10.68
CA THR A 167 -7.28 22.67 -12.13
C THR A 167 -7.55 24.13 -12.45
N ASP A 168 -7.87 24.96 -11.45
CA ASP A 168 -8.21 26.37 -11.65
C ASP A 168 -6.99 27.18 -12.09
N ASP A 169 -5.79 26.75 -11.68
CA ASP A 169 -4.55 27.37 -12.10
C ASP A 169 -3.43 26.33 -12.35
N LEU A 170 -2.71 26.53 -13.44
CA LEU A 170 -1.63 25.63 -13.89
C LEU A 170 -0.53 25.49 -12.83
N TYR A 171 -0.27 26.55 -12.05
CA TYR A 171 0.80 26.54 -11.06
C TYR A 171 0.47 25.59 -9.89
N THR A 172 -0.75 25.62 -9.37
CA THR A 172 -1.25 24.70 -8.33
C THR A 172 -1.24 23.27 -8.83
N MET A 173 -1.70 23.02 -10.05
CA MET A 173 -1.65 21.69 -10.66
C MET A 173 -0.21 21.16 -10.72
N LEU A 174 0.75 21.96 -11.23
CA LEU A 174 2.16 21.57 -11.30
C LEU A 174 2.79 21.39 -9.90
N LYS A 175 2.41 22.22 -8.93
CA LYS A 175 2.85 22.10 -7.53
C LYS A 175 2.38 20.78 -6.92
N ASN A 176 1.12 20.41 -7.12
CA ASN A 176 0.54 19.14 -6.68
C ASN A 176 1.21 17.93 -7.36
N MET A 177 1.48 17.99 -8.66
CA MET A 177 2.16 16.91 -9.38
C MET A 177 3.56 16.60 -8.82
N ALA A 178 4.24 17.61 -8.27
CA ALA A 178 5.55 17.50 -7.64
C ALA A 178 5.50 17.43 -6.10
N HIS A 179 4.31 17.27 -5.49
CA HIS A 179 4.07 17.44 -4.05
C HIS A 179 5.08 16.69 -3.17
N PHE A 180 5.15 15.37 -3.28
CA PHE A 180 6.06 14.55 -2.46
C PHE A 180 7.53 14.93 -2.66
N PHE A 181 7.94 15.23 -3.89
CA PHE A 181 9.34 15.62 -4.16
C PHE A 181 9.66 16.96 -3.52
N ARG A 182 8.72 17.90 -3.52
CA ARG A 182 8.89 19.22 -2.89
C ARG A 182 8.88 19.14 -1.37
N VAL A 183 7.99 18.33 -0.79
CA VAL A 183 7.83 18.23 0.67
C VAL A 183 8.94 17.38 1.26
N ILE A 184 9.11 16.13 0.84
CA ILE A 184 10.08 15.21 1.46
C ILE A 184 11.38 15.04 0.68
N GLY A 185 11.48 15.48 -0.57
CA GLY A 185 12.73 15.41 -1.34
C GLY A 185 12.98 14.06 -2.03
N GLY A 186 13.76 14.09 -3.12
CA GLY A 186 14.02 12.92 -3.96
C GLY A 186 14.77 11.77 -3.28
N ARG A 187 15.72 12.08 -2.37
CA ARG A 187 16.45 11.05 -1.60
C ARG A 187 15.49 10.23 -0.75
N ASN A 188 14.56 10.90 -0.05
CA ASN A 188 13.59 10.23 0.81
C ASN A 188 12.56 9.43 0.00
N ILE A 189 12.16 9.93 -1.18
CA ILE A 189 11.33 9.15 -2.13
C ILE A 189 12.05 7.87 -2.56
N THR A 190 13.35 7.96 -2.83
CA THR A 190 14.15 6.79 -3.25
C THR A 190 14.20 5.76 -2.12
N ILE A 191 14.42 6.18 -0.89
CA ILE A 191 14.42 5.32 0.30
C ILE A 191 13.07 4.62 0.48
N ILE A 192 11.96 5.37 0.45
CA ILE A 192 10.61 4.82 0.55
C ILE A 192 10.36 3.79 -0.55
N LYS A 193 10.73 4.11 -1.80
CA LYS A 193 10.57 3.20 -2.93
C LYS A 193 11.37 1.91 -2.72
N THR A 194 12.61 2.01 -2.24
CA THR A 194 13.44 0.84 -1.95
C THR A 194 12.79 -0.04 -0.88
N ILE A 195 12.29 0.53 0.20
CA ILE A 195 11.61 -0.25 1.25
C ILE A 195 10.35 -0.91 0.68
N LEU A 196 9.49 -0.19 -0.04
CA LEU A 196 8.29 -0.78 -0.65
C LEU A 196 8.60 -1.93 -1.63
N ASP A 197 9.78 -1.91 -2.27
CA ASP A 197 10.23 -2.97 -3.18
C ASP A 197 10.86 -4.17 -2.45
N ARG A 198 11.48 -3.95 -1.28
CA ARG A 198 12.13 -5.01 -0.48
C ARG A 198 11.17 -5.66 0.53
N GLU A 199 10.34 -4.86 1.19
CA GLU A 199 9.36 -5.25 2.20
C GLU A 199 7.99 -5.58 1.60
N ARG A 200 8.03 -6.23 0.43
CA ARG A 200 6.84 -6.49 -0.38
C ARG A 200 5.81 -7.39 0.30
N ASP A 201 6.27 -8.29 1.15
CA ASP A 201 5.42 -9.29 1.80
C ASP A 201 4.86 -8.79 3.14
N THR A 202 5.43 -7.72 3.70
CA THR A 202 5.03 -7.13 4.99
C THR A 202 4.25 -5.82 4.82
N VAL A 203 4.31 -5.18 3.65
CA VAL A 203 3.68 -3.87 3.41
C VAL A 203 2.17 -3.86 3.67
N GLU A 204 1.48 -4.98 3.40
CA GLU A 204 0.04 -5.10 3.65
C GLU A 204 -0.29 -5.12 5.14
N ASP A 205 0.53 -5.83 5.94
CA ASP A 205 0.40 -5.88 7.39
C ASP A 205 0.69 -4.51 8.01
N VAL A 206 1.79 -3.88 7.59
CA VAL A 206 2.19 -2.56 8.10
C VAL A 206 1.15 -1.50 7.73
N ALA A 207 0.58 -1.53 6.53
CA ALA A 207 -0.48 -0.61 6.14
C ALA A 207 -1.75 -0.82 6.97
N ALA A 208 -2.12 -2.07 7.26
CA ALA A 208 -3.24 -2.39 8.13
C ALA A 208 -3.03 -1.94 9.58
N ASP A 209 -1.82 -2.14 10.10
CA ASP A 209 -1.45 -1.71 11.45
C ASP A 209 -1.40 -0.17 11.55
N LEU A 210 -0.83 0.52 10.56
CA LEU A 210 -0.83 1.98 10.51
C LEU A 210 -2.24 2.55 10.41
N TYR A 211 -3.10 1.98 9.56
CA TYR A 211 -4.51 2.39 9.48
C TYR A 211 -5.19 2.26 10.84
N GLN A 212 -5.12 1.08 11.46
CA GLN A 212 -5.69 0.83 12.79
C GLN A 212 -5.11 1.73 13.87
N TRP A 213 -3.83 2.10 13.77
CA TRP A 213 -3.19 2.99 14.73
C TRP A 213 -3.74 4.41 14.60
N THR A 214 -3.92 4.87 13.36
CA THR A 214 -4.34 6.24 13.07
C THR A 214 -5.85 6.49 13.17
N THR A 215 -6.68 5.47 12.96
CA THR A 215 -8.15 5.59 13.03
C THR A 215 -8.75 4.85 14.23
N GLY A 216 -7.92 4.15 14.99
CA GLY A 216 -8.32 3.44 16.19
C GLY A 216 -8.60 4.38 17.36
N PRO A 217 -9.00 3.83 18.52
CA PRO A 217 -9.11 4.62 19.74
C PRO A 217 -7.75 5.24 20.07
N GLU A 218 -7.74 6.46 20.62
CA GLU A 218 -6.50 7.17 20.96
C GLU A 218 -5.56 6.28 21.78
N CYS A 219 -4.51 5.79 21.11
CA CYS A 219 -3.43 5.00 21.68
C CYS A 219 -2.26 5.92 21.96
N ASP A 220 -1.71 5.85 23.18
CA ASP A 220 -0.55 6.62 23.60
C ASP A 220 0.49 5.65 24.19
N GLU A 221 1.21 4.98 23.31
CA GLU A 221 2.24 4.02 23.69
C GLU A 221 3.63 4.62 23.44
N PRO A 222 4.54 4.55 24.43
CA PRO A 222 5.87 5.18 24.32
C PRO A 222 6.73 4.58 23.21
N GLU A 223 6.50 3.31 22.87
CA GLU A 223 7.22 2.59 21.82
C GLU A 223 6.88 3.10 20.41
N PHE A 224 5.70 3.69 20.21
CA PHE A 224 5.26 4.20 18.92
C PHE A 224 4.41 5.48 19.08
N SER A 225 5.09 6.62 19.23
CA SER A 225 4.44 7.94 19.40
C SER A 225 4.19 8.64 18.06
N PHE A 226 3.13 8.21 17.37
CA PHE A 226 2.64 8.86 16.15
C PHE A 226 1.16 9.19 16.27
N HIS A 227 0.80 10.43 15.99
CA HIS A 227 -0.59 10.86 15.92
C HIS A 227 -0.80 11.63 14.63
N ALA A 228 -1.87 11.28 13.92
CA ALA A 228 -2.36 11.98 12.76
C ALA A 228 -3.87 12.12 12.95
N SER A 229 -4.40 13.34 12.83
CA SER A 229 -5.85 13.50 12.90
C SER A 229 -6.50 12.95 11.63
N ILE A 230 -7.75 12.51 11.75
CA ILE A 230 -8.55 12.09 10.59
C ILE A 230 -8.57 13.20 9.53
N ASP A 231 -8.72 14.47 9.91
CA ASP A 231 -8.61 15.61 9.01
C ASP A 231 -7.35 15.62 8.14
N GLN A 232 -6.17 15.38 8.75
CA GLN A 232 -4.91 15.40 8.01
C GLN A 232 -4.79 14.22 7.06
N LEU A 233 -5.30 13.05 7.45
CA LEU A 233 -5.31 11.85 6.62
C LEU A 233 -6.32 11.98 5.47
N TYR A 234 -7.45 12.63 5.74
CA TYR A 234 -8.51 12.92 4.79
C TYR A 234 -8.01 13.81 3.65
N GLU A 235 -7.11 14.77 3.90
CA GLU A 235 -6.46 15.56 2.85
C GLU A 235 -5.74 14.67 1.82
N TYR A 236 -4.98 13.68 2.29
CA TYR A 236 -4.28 12.74 1.41
C TYR A 236 -5.23 11.74 0.74
N ALA A 237 -6.26 11.28 1.43
CA ALA A 237 -7.30 10.43 0.84
C ALA A 237 -8.00 11.16 -0.32
N GLY A 238 -8.41 12.42 -0.10
CA GLY A 238 -9.01 13.28 -1.11
C GLY A 238 -8.06 13.57 -2.27
N PHE A 239 -6.78 13.83 -1.98
CA PHE A 239 -5.77 13.99 -3.02
C PHE A 239 -5.68 12.76 -3.93
N PHE A 240 -5.56 11.56 -3.36
CA PHE A 240 -5.39 10.35 -4.17
C PHE A 240 -6.65 9.99 -4.97
N LEU A 241 -7.84 10.14 -4.38
CA LEU A 241 -9.10 9.72 -5.00
C LEU A 241 -9.66 10.79 -5.96
N ASN A 242 -9.58 12.06 -5.60
CA ASN A 242 -10.31 13.13 -6.27
C ASN A 242 -9.45 14.00 -7.21
N SER A 243 -8.14 14.13 -6.95
CA SER A 243 -7.25 14.96 -7.76
C SER A 243 -6.65 14.22 -8.98
N ILE A 244 -6.45 14.92 -10.09
CA ILE A 244 -5.69 14.47 -11.26
C ILE A 244 -4.25 14.18 -10.87
N SER A 245 -3.64 15.05 -10.07
CA SER A 245 -2.24 14.93 -9.64
C SER A 245 -1.99 13.68 -8.81
N GLY A 246 -2.87 13.40 -7.84
CA GLY A 246 -2.80 12.23 -6.96
C GLY A 246 -3.04 10.92 -7.71
N ARG A 247 -4.06 10.86 -8.57
CA ARG A 247 -4.28 9.71 -9.45
C ARG A 247 -3.07 9.46 -10.37
N SER A 248 -2.51 10.52 -10.96
CA SER A 248 -1.30 10.44 -11.80
C SER A 248 -0.07 10.00 -11.02
N TYR A 249 0.01 10.31 -9.73
CA TYR A 249 1.06 9.78 -8.87
C TYR A 249 0.92 8.26 -8.69
N LEU A 250 -0.28 7.78 -8.37
CA LEU A 250 -0.55 6.36 -8.18
C LEU A 250 -0.37 5.53 -9.44
N PHE A 251 -0.69 6.06 -10.62
CA PHE A 251 -0.43 5.38 -11.90
C PHE A 251 1.06 5.15 -12.20
N ARG A 252 1.96 5.86 -11.51
CA ARG A 252 3.42 5.67 -11.61
C ARG A 252 3.99 4.72 -10.55
N ARG A 253 3.14 4.19 -9.67
CA ARG A 253 3.51 3.21 -8.64
C ARG A 253 3.16 1.80 -9.11
N ASP A 254 3.76 0.80 -8.46
CA ASP A 254 3.41 -0.59 -8.71
C ASP A 254 1.95 -0.86 -8.30
N SER A 255 1.37 -1.90 -8.88
CA SER A 255 -0.04 -2.23 -8.66
C SER A 255 -0.38 -2.49 -7.19
N ARG A 256 0.50 -3.12 -6.40
CA ARG A 256 0.24 -3.39 -4.97
C ARG A 256 0.10 -2.09 -4.20
N SER A 257 1.10 -1.21 -4.30
CA SER A 257 1.07 0.10 -3.64
C SER A 257 -0.15 0.93 -4.07
N ARG A 258 -0.47 0.95 -5.37
CA ARG A 258 -1.64 1.66 -5.89
C ARG A 258 -2.95 1.16 -5.29
N LEU A 259 -3.14 -0.17 -5.22
CA LEU A 259 -4.35 -0.78 -4.68
C LEU A 259 -4.50 -0.49 -3.18
N LEU A 260 -3.42 -0.65 -2.40
CA LEU A 260 -3.45 -0.37 -0.96
C LEU A 260 -3.77 1.10 -0.68
N VAL A 261 -3.14 2.04 -1.38
CA VAL A 261 -3.42 3.46 -1.18
C VAL A 261 -4.88 3.79 -1.52
N ASN A 262 -5.41 3.27 -2.64
CA ASN A 262 -6.82 3.47 -2.99
C ASN A 262 -7.76 2.87 -1.93
N TYR A 263 -7.48 1.66 -1.48
CA TYR A 263 -8.28 0.97 -0.46
C TYR A 263 -8.34 1.76 0.85
N TYR A 264 -7.19 2.12 1.44
CA TYR A 264 -7.17 2.86 2.69
C TYR A 264 -7.67 4.31 2.53
N ALA A 265 -7.50 4.94 1.37
CA ALA A 265 -8.12 6.23 1.10
C ALA A 265 -9.65 6.15 1.10
N ILE A 266 -10.24 5.07 0.54
CA ILE A 266 -11.70 4.85 0.61
C ILE A 266 -12.16 4.70 2.05
N LEU A 267 -11.41 3.93 2.86
CA LEU A 267 -11.75 3.76 4.28
C LEU A 267 -11.70 5.08 5.04
N LEU A 268 -10.67 5.90 4.83
CA LEU A 268 -10.54 7.22 5.46
C LEU A 268 -11.68 8.17 5.07
N VAL A 269 -12.12 8.15 3.80
CA VAL A 269 -13.30 8.93 3.38
C VAL A 269 -14.58 8.38 4.01
N ASN A 270 -14.68 7.06 4.21
CA ASN A 270 -15.80 6.47 4.94
C ASN A 270 -15.81 6.93 6.41
N GLU A 271 -14.67 6.94 7.12
CA GLU A 271 -14.59 7.50 8.49
C GLU A 271 -15.06 8.97 8.51
N ALA A 272 -14.56 9.80 7.58
CA ALA A 272 -15.00 11.18 7.46
C ALA A 272 -16.50 11.32 7.15
N ASN A 273 -17.11 10.38 6.41
CA ASN A 273 -18.56 10.35 6.21
C ASN A 273 -19.32 10.04 7.50
N GLU A 274 -18.83 9.10 8.31
CA GLU A 274 -19.46 8.74 9.58
C GLU A 274 -19.41 9.88 10.60
N GLU A 275 -18.32 10.65 10.58
CA GLU A 275 -18.14 11.85 11.40
C GLU A 275 -18.83 13.09 10.83
N GLY A 276 -19.34 13.03 9.60
CA GLY A 276 -19.97 14.15 8.91
C GLY A 276 -19.00 15.22 8.39
N ASP A 277 -17.70 14.93 8.31
CA ASP A 277 -16.63 15.84 7.83
C ASP A 277 -16.09 15.47 6.43
N ASN A 278 -16.93 14.99 5.51
CA ASN A 278 -16.55 14.81 4.10
C ASN A 278 -16.54 16.16 3.35
N ARG A 279 -15.56 17.02 3.69
CA ARG A 279 -15.44 18.41 3.21
C ARG A 279 -15.36 18.57 1.70
N TYR A 280 -14.80 17.58 1.00
CA TYR A 280 -14.66 17.58 -0.46
C TYR A 280 -15.84 16.92 -1.18
N GLY A 281 -16.84 16.42 -0.45
CA GLY A 281 -18.02 15.78 -1.04
C GLY A 281 -17.67 14.56 -1.89
N ILE A 282 -16.65 13.80 -1.48
CA ILE A 282 -16.15 12.64 -2.24
C ILE A 282 -17.22 11.56 -2.24
N ASP A 283 -17.74 11.23 -3.42
CA ASP A 283 -18.78 10.22 -3.59
C ASP A 283 -18.18 8.80 -3.67
N LEU A 284 -18.25 8.07 -2.56
CA LEU A 284 -17.77 6.69 -2.49
C LEU A 284 -18.52 5.73 -3.42
N ARG A 285 -19.75 6.04 -3.84
CA ARG A 285 -20.54 5.16 -4.73
C ARG A 285 -19.81 4.93 -6.06
N ALA A 286 -19.12 5.93 -6.60
CA ALA A 286 -18.38 5.77 -7.84
C ALA A 286 -17.01 5.07 -7.63
N LEU A 287 -16.45 5.15 -6.43
CA LEU A 287 -15.09 4.71 -6.13
C LEU A 287 -15.04 3.25 -5.67
N ILE A 288 -16.00 2.81 -4.85
CA ILE A 288 -16.04 1.45 -4.31
C ILE A 288 -16.11 0.38 -5.42
N PRO A 289 -17.05 0.44 -6.39
CA PRO A 289 -17.13 -0.58 -7.44
C PRO A 289 -15.86 -0.65 -8.29
N ARG A 290 -15.22 0.50 -8.53
CA ARG A 290 -13.95 0.55 -9.25
C ARG A 290 -12.80 -0.09 -8.44
N ALA A 291 -12.76 0.14 -7.14
CA ALA A 291 -11.75 -0.49 -6.28
C ALA A 291 -11.95 -2.00 -6.17
N ILE A 292 -13.21 -2.45 -6.11
CA ILE A 292 -13.56 -3.88 -6.17
C ILE A 292 -13.04 -4.48 -7.49
N ASP A 293 -13.41 -3.90 -8.63
CA ASP A 293 -12.98 -4.37 -9.96
C ASP A 293 -11.44 -4.43 -10.09
N ASP A 294 -10.74 -3.38 -9.64
CA ASP A 294 -9.28 -3.30 -9.63
C ASP A 294 -8.64 -4.40 -8.75
N ILE A 295 -9.23 -4.74 -7.61
CA ILE A 295 -8.72 -5.77 -6.68
C ILE A 295 -9.07 -7.18 -7.18
N GLU A 296 -10.28 -7.41 -7.69
CA GLU A 296 -10.72 -8.70 -8.24
C GLU A 296 -9.84 -9.17 -9.40
N HIS A 297 -9.43 -8.24 -10.27
CA HIS A 297 -8.56 -8.55 -11.40
C HIS A 297 -7.06 -8.54 -11.04
N SER A 298 -6.71 -8.32 -9.77
CA SER A 298 -5.34 -8.33 -9.28
C SER A 298 -4.97 -9.64 -8.60
N ASN A 299 -3.71 -10.05 -8.81
CA ASN A 299 -3.04 -11.14 -8.09
C ASN A 299 -1.90 -10.61 -7.21
N GLN A 300 -1.88 -9.30 -6.94
CA GLN A 300 -0.76 -8.65 -6.25
C GLN A 300 -0.96 -8.56 -4.74
N LEU A 301 -2.17 -8.79 -4.23
CA LEU A 301 -2.51 -8.64 -2.81
C LEU A 301 -2.58 -10.01 -2.12
N ILE A 302 -1.90 -10.14 -0.98
CA ILE A 302 -1.90 -11.32 -0.11
C ILE A 302 -3.26 -11.46 0.57
N TYR A 303 -3.82 -10.34 1.08
CA TYR A 303 -5.11 -10.33 1.79
C TYR A 303 -6.28 -9.89 0.92
N LYS A 304 -6.23 -10.22 -0.38
CA LYS A 304 -7.25 -9.84 -1.38
C LYS A 304 -8.69 -10.00 -0.87
N GLU A 305 -9.03 -11.17 -0.33
CA GLU A 305 -10.41 -11.46 0.05
C GLU A 305 -10.88 -10.61 1.23
N LYS A 306 -10.00 -10.33 2.19
CA LYS A 306 -10.30 -9.43 3.31
C LYS A 306 -10.62 -8.01 2.82
N TYR A 307 -9.88 -7.53 1.81
CA TYR A 307 -10.13 -6.22 1.22
C TYR A 307 -11.45 -6.20 0.46
N LEU A 308 -11.74 -7.24 -0.32
CA LEU A 308 -13.00 -7.37 -1.05
C LEU A 308 -14.20 -7.45 -0.10
N ASP A 309 -14.14 -8.27 0.95
CA ASP A 309 -15.20 -8.39 1.95
C ASP A 309 -15.54 -7.02 2.57
N THR A 310 -14.50 -6.24 2.90
CA THR A 310 -14.68 -4.89 3.46
C THR A 310 -15.33 -3.94 2.43
N LEU A 311 -14.85 -3.95 1.18
CA LEU A 311 -15.41 -3.09 0.13
C LEU A 311 -16.84 -3.49 -0.25
N TYR A 312 -17.18 -4.77 -0.24
CA TYR A 312 -18.54 -5.26 -0.46
C TYR A 312 -19.47 -4.80 0.66
N GLY A 313 -19.04 -4.88 1.92
CA GLY A 313 -19.79 -4.31 3.04
C GLY A 313 -20.03 -2.80 2.89
N LEU A 314 -19.03 -2.05 2.42
CA LEU A 314 -19.20 -0.62 2.11
C LEU A 314 -20.14 -0.39 0.92
N MET A 315 -20.12 -1.25 -0.10
CA MET A 315 -21.02 -1.14 -1.25
C MET A 315 -22.49 -1.29 -0.85
N GLU A 316 -22.80 -2.18 0.09
CA GLU A 316 -24.15 -2.32 0.66
C GLU A 316 -24.58 -1.06 1.43
N LYS A 317 -23.66 -0.46 2.18
CA LYS A 317 -23.88 0.80 2.91
C LYS A 317 -24.12 2.00 1.99
N TYR A 318 -23.50 2.02 0.82
CA TYR A 318 -23.62 3.10 -0.17
C TYR A 318 -24.31 2.61 -1.46
N PRO A 319 -25.63 2.28 -1.42
CA PRO A 319 -26.31 1.72 -2.56
C PRO A 319 -26.39 2.74 -3.71
N GLN A 320 -26.16 2.24 -4.93
CA GLN A 320 -26.38 3.03 -6.14
C GLN A 320 -27.86 3.37 -6.25
N LYS A 321 -28.18 4.65 -6.50
CA LYS A 321 -29.54 5.00 -6.94
C LYS A 321 -29.71 4.49 -8.36
N THR A 322 -30.36 3.34 -8.51
CA THR A 322 -30.83 2.88 -9.82
C THR A 322 -31.73 3.97 -10.41
N LYS A 323 -31.30 4.57 -11.52
CA LYS A 323 -32.17 5.45 -12.31
C LYS A 323 -33.31 4.58 -12.83
N ILE A 324 -34.48 4.68 -12.20
CA ILE A 324 -35.73 4.22 -12.82
C ILE A 324 -35.90 5.11 -14.06
N SER A 325 -35.62 4.56 -15.24
CA SER A 325 -35.91 5.22 -16.50
C SER A 325 -37.41 5.56 -16.50
N ARG A 326 -37.75 6.82 -16.77
CA ARG A 326 -39.10 7.23 -17.18
C ARG A 326 -39.35 6.68 -18.59
N SER A 327 -39.49 5.38 -18.68
CA SER A 327 -40.09 4.64 -19.77
C SER A 327 -40.60 3.38 -19.08
N GLY A 328 -41.92 3.23 -18.95
CA GLY A 328 -42.58 2.13 -18.25
C GLY A 328 -42.37 0.78 -18.93
N VAL A 329 -41.12 0.34 -19.01
CA VAL A 329 -40.64 -0.94 -19.50
C VAL A 329 -39.59 -1.41 -18.50
N PRO A 330 -39.77 -2.56 -17.83
CA PRO A 330 -38.77 -3.09 -16.91
C PRO A 330 -37.49 -3.37 -17.70
N ASN A 331 -36.38 -2.79 -17.26
CA ASN A 331 -35.07 -3.15 -17.78
C ASN A 331 -34.63 -4.44 -17.05
N GLU A 332 -34.87 -5.60 -17.66
CA GLU A 332 -34.35 -6.92 -17.22
C GLU A 332 -32.84 -7.04 -17.46
N SER A 333 -32.07 -6.06 -17.00
CA SER A 333 -30.62 -6.19 -16.84
C SER A 333 -30.24 -5.79 -15.43
N GLY A 334 -30.94 -6.39 -14.46
CA GLY A 334 -30.45 -6.46 -13.09
C GLY A 334 -29.17 -7.29 -13.14
N LEU A 335 -28.04 -6.69 -12.80
CA LEU A 335 -26.90 -7.47 -12.32
C LEU A 335 -27.35 -8.15 -11.03
N GLU A 336 -27.94 -9.33 -11.20
CA GLU A 336 -28.06 -10.34 -10.18
C GLU A 336 -26.64 -10.81 -9.87
N TRP A 337 -26.02 -10.19 -8.87
CA TRP A 337 -24.76 -10.67 -8.32
C TRP A 337 -25.04 -12.02 -7.68
N LYS A 338 -24.83 -13.10 -8.45
CA LYS A 338 -24.75 -14.44 -7.89
C LYS A 338 -23.67 -14.43 -6.83
N LYS A 339 -24.07 -14.54 -5.56
CA LYS A 339 -23.17 -14.96 -4.48
C LYS A 339 -22.48 -16.24 -4.98
N ALA A 340 -21.18 -16.17 -5.25
CA ALA A 340 -20.40 -17.38 -5.38
C ALA A 340 -20.39 -18.02 -3.99
N ASP A 341 -21.06 -19.16 -3.84
CA ASP A 341 -21.01 -19.92 -2.59
C ASP A 341 -19.54 -20.20 -2.24
N PRO A 342 -19.11 -19.97 -1.00
CA PRO A 342 -17.76 -20.32 -0.58
C PRO A 342 -17.56 -21.84 -0.75
N PRO A 343 -16.37 -22.29 -1.17
CA PRO A 343 -16.12 -23.71 -1.35
C PRO A 343 -16.30 -24.43 -0.01
N VAL A 344 -17.34 -25.25 0.08
CA VAL A 344 -17.57 -26.18 1.18
C VAL A 344 -16.37 -27.11 1.26
N ARG A 345 -15.47 -26.85 2.22
CA ARG A 345 -14.48 -27.84 2.66
C ARG A 345 -15.26 -29.00 3.25
N LYS A 346 -15.37 -30.10 2.50
CA LYS A 346 -15.72 -31.40 3.08
C LYS A 346 -14.66 -31.70 4.15
N ALA A 347 -15.06 -31.64 5.41
CA ALA A 347 -14.32 -32.21 6.51
C ALA A 347 -14.20 -33.72 6.24
N GLY A 348 -13.04 -34.12 5.73
CA GLY A 348 -12.63 -35.51 5.71
C GLY A 348 -12.43 -35.94 7.16
N SER A 349 -13.37 -36.74 7.65
CA SER A 349 -13.24 -37.50 8.89
C SER A 349 -11.98 -38.37 8.79
N LEU A 350 -10.93 -37.95 9.49
CA LEU A 350 -9.80 -38.79 9.84
C LEU A 350 -10.07 -39.32 11.25
N HIS A 351 -10.65 -40.51 11.33
CA HIS A 351 -10.47 -41.39 12.47
C HIS A 351 -9.79 -42.67 12.01
N GLN A 352 -8.56 -42.78 12.50
CA GLN A 352 -7.89 -43.98 12.99
C GLN A 352 -8.40 -45.32 12.45
N GLY A 353 -7.49 -45.97 11.73
CA GLY A 353 -7.39 -47.40 11.49
C GLY A 353 -5.95 -47.70 11.10
#